data_AF-A0AAU5U6X8-F1
#
_entry.id   AF-A0AAU5U6X8-F1
#
_cell.length_a   1.000
_cell.length_b   1.000
_cell.length_c   1.000
_cell.angle_alpha   90.00
_cell.angle_beta   90.00
_cell.angle_gamma   90.00
#
_symmetry.space_group_name_H-M   'P 1'
#
loop_
_entity.id
_entity.type
_entity.pdbx_description
1 polymer ?
#
loop_
_entity_poly.entity_id
_entity_poly.type
_entity_poly.pdbx_seq_one_letter_code
_entity_poly.pdbx_strand_id
1 'polypeptide(L)'
;MAHGMNALLAEGRRSDRAIVPGTSRHWRGDALLAAVAGVFVLAQLLLVRPGMGLGWDETVYVSQVGSGAPPAFFSAPRARGVSLLVAPVASWSTSTELLRVYLAVLSGLGLYLALRVWRGLFRVRVLAGAGALFASLWVTLFYGPQAMPNYWVAIGALIAVAGYLKGHAWGLLAGAALMAWMRPTDAVWVTVPLLVLMVAARRWRLLTALLAGLALGAVEWVVEAYVSYGGLGERLDEASRIQGGLGWNMAVDDQLRSLVGRALCRPCTGSMPNPLITAWWYVLPLLAALGVAVAVRAGRAERTLVPLACAVTAAVPYLFMIGYAAPRFLLPAYALLALPVADALLHLAARPNGTWRPVAASLLALGLAAHLAVQLTVLDRAVSNATAARQGWERTAAELHRLGVRPPCLLTGHEAIPVAYYTGCSSAATGGHNANSTAAEIRATARRVPVAYLTPPEGGTARYARHWTPYQADGVLVRLAPPGPAGGGE
;
A
#
# COMPACT_ATOMS: atom_id res chain seq x y z
N MET A 1 -59.61 76.87 7.05
CA MET A 1 -60.18 75.82 6.17
C MET A 1 -59.00 75.19 5.44
N ALA A 2 -58.58 73.93 5.51
CA ALA A 2 -58.99 72.68 6.16
C ALA A 2 -57.69 71.83 6.38
N HIS A 3 -57.53 71.09 7.49
CA HIS A 3 -57.42 69.60 7.56
C HIS A 3 -56.53 68.93 6.49
N GLY A 4 -55.62 67.98 6.76
CA GLY A 4 -55.36 67.15 7.93
C GLY A 4 -54.30 66.06 7.64
N MET A 5 -54.07 65.21 8.65
CA MET A 5 -53.09 64.13 8.82
C MET A 5 -53.18 62.92 7.85
N ASN A 6 -52.05 62.20 7.72
CA ASN A 6 -51.83 60.73 7.85
C ASN A 6 -50.79 60.23 6.81
N ALA A 7 -49.56 59.93 7.22
CA ALA A 7 -49.10 58.63 7.72
C ALA A 7 -49.19 57.50 6.66
N LEU A 8 -48.04 56.95 6.25
CA LEU A 8 -47.79 55.52 6.24
C LEU A 8 -46.30 55.19 6.02
N LEU A 9 -45.81 54.39 6.95
CA LEU A 9 -44.50 53.77 7.05
C LEU A 9 -44.15 52.96 5.80
N ALA A 10 -42.94 53.16 5.29
CA ALA A 10 -42.23 52.15 4.51
C ALA A 10 -40.78 52.10 4.98
N GLU A 11 -40.58 51.41 6.12
CA GLU A 11 -39.29 50.85 6.49
C GLU A 11 -38.79 49.98 5.33
N GLY A 12 -37.89 50.55 4.53
CA GLY A 12 -37.09 49.81 3.58
C GLY A 12 -36.18 48.85 4.34
N ARG A 13 -36.69 47.64 4.60
CA ARG A 13 -35.96 46.47 5.07
C ARG A 13 -34.78 46.25 4.13
N ARG A 14 -33.61 46.81 4.50
CA ARG A 14 -32.32 46.36 3.98
C ARG A 14 -32.26 44.88 4.29
N SER A 15 -32.35 44.06 3.25
CA SER A 15 -32.01 42.65 3.32
C SER A 15 -30.54 42.58 3.69
N ASP A 16 -30.28 42.46 4.99
CA ASP A 16 -29.03 41.95 5.52
C ASP A 16 -28.92 40.52 5.00
N ARG A 17 -28.29 40.39 3.83
CA ARG A 17 -27.65 39.15 3.42
C ARG A 17 -26.61 38.87 4.50
N ALA A 18 -27.00 38.07 5.48
CA ALA A 18 -26.09 37.43 6.40
C ALA A 18 -25.02 36.71 5.56
N ILE A 19 -23.88 37.36 5.39
CA ILE A 19 -22.66 36.73 4.90
C ILE A 19 -22.32 35.72 5.98
N VAL A 20 -22.70 34.46 5.79
CA VAL A 20 -22.32 33.36 6.67
C VAL A 20 -20.80 33.23 6.59
N PRO A 21 -20.01 33.66 7.60
CA PRO A 21 -18.55 33.74 7.48
C PRO A 21 -17.88 32.36 7.54
N GLY A 22 -18.67 31.29 7.75
CA GLY A 22 -18.21 29.91 7.92
C GLY A 22 -18.17 29.07 6.65
N THR A 23 -19.02 29.35 5.65
CA THR A 23 -19.13 28.52 4.44
C THR A 23 -17.89 28.68 3.57
N SER A 24 -17.56 29.91 3.15
CA SER A 24 -16.43 30.18 2.24
C SER A 24 -15.09 29.61 2.73
N ARG A 25 -14.85 29.63 4.05
CA ARG A 25 -13.62 29.09 4.67
C ARG A 25 -13.63 27.56 4.77
N HIS A 26 -14.80 26.94 4.96
CA HIS A 26 -14.95 25.49 4.96
C HIS A 26 -14.71 24.90 3.57
N TRP A 27 -15.34 25.52 2.55
CA TRP A 27 -15.20 25.20 1.13
C TRP A 27 -13.75 25.33 0.65
N ARG A 28 -13.06 26.43 0.98
CA ARG A 28 -11.63 26.62 0.64
C ARG A 28 -10.73 25.56 1.28
N GLY A 29 -11.07 25.10 2.49
CA GLY A 29 -10.31 24.05 3.17
C GLY A 29 -10.47 22.68 2.52
N ASP A 30 -11.69 22.33 2.11
CA ASP A 30 -11.95 21.07 1.41
C ASP A 30 -11.35 21.09 0.00
N ALA A 31 -11.34 22.24 -0.67
CA ALA A 31 -10.68 22.40 -1.97
C ALA A 31 -9.16 22.14 -1.87
N LEU A 32 -8.49 22.54 -0.79
CA LEU A 32 -7.05 22.28 -0.63
C LEU A 32 -6.75 20.79 -0.44
N LEU A 33 -7.53 20.09 0.38
CA LEU A 33 -7.35 18.64 0.55
C LEU A 33 -7.68 17.88 -0.74
N ALA A 34 -8.73 18.31 -1.45
CA ALA A 34 -9.08 17.77 -2.76
C ALA A 34 -7.98 18.03 -3.80
N ALA A 35 -7.35 19.19 -3.78
CA ALA A 35 -6.22 19.51 -4.67
C ALA A 35 -5.02 18.58 -4.39
N VAL A 36 -4.67 18.32 -3.12
CA VAL A 36 -3.60 17.36 -2.78
C VAL A 36 -3.94 15.96 -3.31
N ALA A 37 -5.17 15.49 -3.08
CA ALA A 37 -5.61 14.21 -3.60
C ALA A 37 -5.61 14.16 -5.14
N GLY A 38 -6.09 15.22 -5.81
CA GLY A 38 -6.10 15.32 -7.27
C GLY A 38 -4.69 15.32 -7.85
N VAL A 39 -3.76 16.09 -7.28
CA VAL A 39 -2.35 16.08 -7.68
C VAL A 39 -1.73 14.70 -7.45
N PHE A 40 -2.07 14.01 -6.36
CA PHE A 40 -1.61 12.64 -6.11
C PHE A 40 -2.09 11.67 -7.20
N VAL A 41 -3.37 11.70 -7.57
CA VAL A 41 -3.91 10.89 -8.68
C VAL A 41 -3.21 11.22 -9.99
N LEU A 42 -3.08 12.51 -10.33
CA LEU A 42 -2.41 12.93 -11.56
C LEU A 42 -0.94 12.49 -11.58
N ALA A 43 -0.22 12.62 -10.47
CA ALA A 43 1.16 12.18 -10.36
C ALA A 43 1.29 10.66 -10.53
N GLN A 44 0.37 9.87 -9.96
CA GLN A 44 0.34 8.41 -10.19
C GLN A 44 0.13 8.08 -11.67
N LEU A 45 -0.87 8.70 -12.32
CA LEU A 45 -1.20 8.44 -13.72
C LEU A 45 -0.07 8.86 -14.68
N LEU A 46 0.58 9.99 -14.41
CA LEU A 46 1.65 10.52 -15.27
C LEU A 46 2.98 9.82 -15.06
N LEU A 47 3.34 9.52 -13.80
CA LEU A 47 4.67 9.04 -13.45
C LEU A 47 4.77 7.52 -13.36
N VAL A 48 3.74 6.83 -12.85
CA VAL A 48 3.72 5.36 -12.80
C VAL A 48 3.21 4.76 -14.11
N ARG A 49 2.35 5.50 -14.82
CA ARG A 49 1.75 5.15 -16.12
C ARG A 49 0.78 3.95 -16.05
N PRO A 50 -0.47 4.09 -16.54
CA PRO A 50 -1.45 2.99 -16.51
C PRO A 50 -1.04 1.72 -17.26
N GLY A 51 -0.19 1.85 -18.29
CA GLY A 51 0.28 0.72 -19.10
C GLY A 51 1.35 -0.14 -18.43
N MET A 52 1.76 0.15 -17.20
CA MET A 52 2.61 -0.77 -16.44
C MET A 52 1.80 -2.03 -16.10
N GLY A 53 2.20 -3.18 -16.65
CA GLY A 53 1.57 -4.50 -16.46
C GLY A 53 1.37 -4.91 -15.00
N LEU A 54 0.87 -6.09 -14.68
CA LEU A 54 0.74 -6.56 -13.29
C LEU A 54 2.07 -7.11 -12.73
N GLY A 55 2.44 -6.67 -11.53
CA GLY A 55 3.56 -7.22 -10.76
C GLY A 55 3.26 -8.59 -10.15
N TRP A 56 4.27 -9.28 -9.61
CA TRP A 56 4.13 -10.62 -9.01
C TRP A 56 3.00 -10.75 -8.00
N ASP A 57 2.95 -9.90 -6.98
CA ASP A 57 1.88 -9.98 -5.96
C ASP A 57 0.52 -9.59 -6.56
N GLU A 58 0.52 -8.69 -7.54
CA GLU A 58 -0.71 -8.23 -8.17
C GLU A 58 -1.34 -9.34 -9.02
N THR A 59 -0.53 -10.09 -9.77
CA THR A 59 -1.02 -11.25 -10.51
C THR A 59 -1.64 -12.28 -9.57
N VAL A 60 -1.08 -12.47 -8.36
CA VAL A 60 -1.67 -13.36 -7.34
C VAL A 60 -3.03 -12.85 -6.89
N TYR A 61 -3.19 -11.55 -6.60
CA TYR A 61 -4.47 -11.00 -6.13
C TYR A 61 -5.53 -10.94 -7.23
N VAL A 62 -5.14 -10.52 -8.43
CA VAL A 62 -6.03 -10.36 -9.60
C VAL A 62 -6.52 -11.72 -10.11
N SER A 63 -5.65 -12.74 -10.16
CA SER A 63 -6.05 -14.09 -10.62
C SER A 63 -7.11 -14.75 -9.74
N GLN A 64 -7.35 -14.27 -8.52
CA GLN A 64 -8.36 -14.86 -7.63
C GLN A 64 -9.79 -14.52 -8.05
N VAL A 65 -9.96 -13.42 -8.80
CA VAL A 65 -11.28 -12.87 -9.15
C VAL A 65 -11.45 -12.65 -10.65
N GLY A 66 -10.36 -12.59 -11.40
CA GLY A 66 -10.38 -12.42 -12.85
C GLY A 66 -10.33 -13.72 -13.64
N SER A 67 -10.70 -13.66 -14.91
CA SER A 67 -10.71 -14.79 -15.84
C SER A 67 -9.43 -14.96 -16.66
N GLY A 68 -8.48 -14.03 -16.54
CA GLY A 68 -7.27 -13.98 -17.39
C GLY A 68 -6.29 -15.14 -17.17
N ALA A 69 -6.29 -15.76 -15.99
CA ALA A 69 -5.48 -16.93 -15.67
C ALA A 69 -6.10 -17.71 -14.50
N PRO A 70 -5.82 -19.02 -14.37
CA PRO A 70 -6.18 -19.79 -13.18
C PRO A 70 -5.66 -19.13 -11.89
N PRO A 71 -6.38 -19.25 -10.75
CA PRO A 71 -5.94 -18.66 -9.50
C PRO A 71 -4.55 -19.15 -9.08
N ALA A 72 -3.60 -18.22 -8.96
CA ALA A 72 -2.29 -18.52 -8.41
C ALA A 72 -2.39 -18.93 -6.93
N PHE A 73 -1.36 -19.64 -6.44
CA PHE A 73 -1.29 -20.06 -5.05
C PHE A 73 -1.41 -18.87 -4.09
N PHE A 74 -2.43 -18.91 -3.24
CA PHE A 74 -2.69 -17.88 -2.25
C PHE A 74 -2.01 -18.25 -0.93
N SER A 75 -0.85 -17.67 -0.67
CA SER A 75 -0.09 -18.02 0.54
C SER A 75 -0.71 -17.47 1.84
N ALA A 76 -0.42 -18.15 2.95
CA ALA A 76 -0.99 -17.87 4.27
C ALA A 76 -0.95 -16.40 4.75
N PRO A 77 0.13 -15.60 4.53
CA PRO A 77 0.18 -14.22 5.00
C PRO A 77 -0.70 -13.24 4.20
N ARG A 78 -1.27 -13.66 3.06
CA ARG A 78 -2.15 -12.80 2.25
C ARG A 78 -3.57 -12.82 2.81
N ALA A 79 -4.27 -11.70 2.64
CA ALA A 79 -5.70 -11.55 2.92
C ALA A 79 -6.43 -11.12 1.64
N ARG A 80 -7.69 -11.52 1.52
CA ARG A 80 -8.50 -11.33 0.31
C ARG A 80 -9.00 -9.91 0.08
N GLY A 81 -8.87 -9.01 1.06
CA GLY A 81 -9.29 -7.62 0.89
C GLY A 81 -8.71 -6.94 -0.35
N VAL A 82 -7.49 -7.29 -0.76
CA VAL A 82 -6.90 -6.78 -2.02
C VAL A 82 -7.56 -7.41 -3.26
N SER A 83 -7.86 -8.71 -3.26
CA SER A 83 -8.59 -9.37 -4.35
C SER A 83 -10.00 -8.78 -4.50
N LEU A 84 -10.69 -8.51 -3.39
CA LEU A 84 -12.02 -7.89 -3.41
C LEU A 84 -11.97 -6.41 -3.78
N LEU A 85 -10.90 -5.69 -3.43
CA LEU A 85 -10.67 -4.31 -3.86
C LEU A 85 -10.58 -4.19 -5.38
N VAL A 86 -9.90 -5.13 -6.04
CA VAL A 86 -9.73 -5.12 -7.50
C VAL A 86 -10.88 -5.78 -8.25
N ALA A 87 -11.70 -6.59 -7.58
CA ALA A 87 -12.82 -7.32 -8.18
C ALA A 87 -13.78 -6.45 -9.03
N PRO A 88 -14.12 -5.19 -8.67
CA PRO A 88 -15.00 -4.36 -9.49
C PRO A 88 -14.51 -4.07 -10.90
N VAL A 89 -13.22 -4.29 -11.20
CA VAL A 89 -12.66 -4.18 -12.55
C VAL A 89 -12.17 -5.55 -13.03
N ALA A 90 -11.40 -6.26 -12.19
CA ALA A 90 -10.73 -7.50 -12.56
C ALA A 90 -11.69 -8.67 -12.87
N SER A 91 -12.93 -8.65 -12.34
CA SER A 91 -13.90 -9.73 -12.56
C SER A 91 -14.47 -9.78 -13.98
N TRP A 92 -14.42 -8.67 -14.72
CA TRP A 92 -15.01 -8.57 -16.06
C TRP A 92 -14.08 -7.96 -17.11
N SER A 93 -12.98 -7.31 -16.71
CA SER A 93 -12.01 -6.72 -17.61
C SER A 93 -10.60 -7.23 -17.32
N THR A 94 -9.85 -7.49 -18.39
CA THR A 94 -8.41 -7.82 -18.35
C THR A 94 -7.52 -6.60 -18.60
N SER A 95 -8.09 -5.41 -18.81
CA SER A 95 -7.31 -4.18 -19.04
C SER A 95 -6.59 -3.75 -17.75
N THR A 96 -5.27 -3.78 -17.81
CA THR A 96 -4.43 -3.30 -16.70
C THR A 96 -4.58 -1.79 -16.54
N GLU A 97 -4.65 -1.04 -17.63
CA GLU A 97 -4.80 0.42 -17.62
C GLU A 97 -6.06 0.84 -16.88
N LEU A 98 -7.19 0.19 -17.17
CA LEU A 98 -8.46 0.44 -16.49
C LEU A 98 -8.33 0.18 -14.98
N LEU A 99 -7.70 -0.92 -14.60
CA LEU A 99 -7.46 -1.26 -13.19
C LEU A 99 -6.54 -0.23 -12.51
N ARG A 100 -5.48 0.22 -13.17
CA ARG A 100 -4.57 1.26 -12.66
C ARG A 100 -5.29 2.58 -12.44
N VAL A 101 -6.10 3.03 -13.40
CA VAL A 101 -6.87 4.28 -13.30
C VAL A 101 -7.87 4.20 -12.14
N TYR A 102 -8.59 3.08 -12.04
CA TYR A 102 -9.51 2.83 -10.93
C TYR A 102 -8.80 2.89 -9.57
N LEU A 103 -7.68 2.19 -9.41
CA LEU A 103 -6.92 2.19 -8.16
C LEU A 103 -6.29 3.55 -7.86
N ALA A 104 -5.79 4.28 -8.87
CA ALA A 104 -5.27 5.63 -8.69
C ALA A 104 -6.35 6.56 -8.12
N VAL A 105 -7.52 6.63 -8.77
CA VAL A 105 -8.66 7.45 -8.34
C VAL A 105 -9.11 7.05 -6.93
N LEU A 106 -9.27 5.76 -6.67
CA LEU A 106 -9.69 5.27 -5.36
C LEU A 106 -8.65 5.60 -4.29
N SER A 107 -7.36 5.52 -4.61
CA SER A 107 -6.28 5.87 -3.68
C SER A 107 -6.33 7.36 -3.31
N GLY A 108 -6.51 8.25 -4.30
CA GLY A 108 -6.68 9.69 -4.07
C GLY A 108 -7.92 10.01 -3.24
N LEU A 109 -9.05 9.35 -3.53
CA LEU A 109 -10.27 9.48 -2.75
C LEU A 109 -10.04 9.03 -1.30
N GLY A 110 -9.36 7.89 -1.11
CA GLY A 110 -8.98 7.39 0.21
C GLY A 110 -8.13 8.39 1.00
N LEU A 111 -7.14 9.02 0.36
CA LEU A 111 -6.32 10.07 0.98
C LEU A 111 -7.16 11.29 1.36
N TYR A 112 -8.02 11.76 0.45
CA TYR A 112 -8.92 12.89 0.70
C TYR A 112 -9.82 12.64 1.91
N LEU A 113 -10.48 11.47 1.95
CA LEU A 113 -11.38 11.10 3.05
C LEU A 113 -10.62 10.93 4.37
N ALA A 114 -9.45 10.30 4.34
CA ALA A 114 -8.59 10.18 5.50
C ALA A 114 -8.22 11.58 6.05
N LEU A 115 -7.71 12.49 5.22
CA LEU A 115 -7.36 13.84 5.67
C LEU A 115 -8.58 14.62 6.18
N ARG A 116 -9.74 14.45 5.55
CA ARG A 116 -10.99 15.09 6.01
C ARG A 116 -11.37 14.68 7.43
N VAL A 117 -11.22 13.41 7.79
CA VAL A 117 -11.58 12.97 9.15
C VAL A 117 -10.67 13.58 10.22
N TRP A 118 -9.52 14.15 9.88
CA TRP A 118 -8.67 14.89 10.81
C TRP A 118 -9.03 16.37 10.98
N ARG A 119 -10.00 16.89 10.20
CA ARG A 119 -10.46 18.29 10.35
C ARG A 119 -10.92 18.56 11.79
N GLY A 120 -10.51 19.70 12.34
CA GLY A 120 -10.81 20.09 13.72
C GLY A 120 -9.76 19.61 14.75
N LEU A 121 -8.95 18.59 14.42
CA LEU A 121 -7.79 18.21 15.24
C LEU A 121 -6.57 19.07 14.90
N PHE A 122 -6.35 19.30 13.60
CA PHE A 122 -5.29 20.15 13.05
C PHE A 122 -5.83 21.21 12.11
N ARG A 123 -5.02 22.26 11.87
CA ARG A 123 -5.30 23.28 10.84
C ARG A 123 -5.23 22.63 9.46
N VAL A 124 -6.09 23.05 8.53
CA VAL A 124 -6.16 22.46 7.18
C VAL A 124 -4.81 22.49 6.44
N ARG A 125 -3.99 23.53 6.65
CA ARG A 125 -2.63 23.60 6.06
C ARG A 125 -1.72 22.48 6.55
N VAL A 126 -1.84 22.06 7.81
CA VAL A 126 -1.09 20.92 8.37
C VAL A 126 -1.55 19.63 7.72
N LEU A 127 -2.87 19.45 7.56
CA LEU A 127 -3.44 18.27 6.90
C LEU A 127 -3.03 18.18 5.42
N ALA A 128 -3.10 19.30 4.70
CA ALA A 128 -2.64 19.37 3.32
C ALA A 128 -1.13 19.10 3.21
N GLY A 129 -0.32 19.66 4.11
CA GLY A 129 1.11 19.39 4.18
C GLY A 129 1.43 17.92 4.49
N ALA A 130 0.73 17.31 5.44
CA ALA A 130 0.88 15.90 5.78
C ALA A 130 0.51 15.00 4.59
N GLY A 131 -0.63 15.30 3.94
CA GLY A 131 -1.04 14.65 2.71
C GLY A 131 0.00 14.77 1.60
N ALA A 132 0.54 15.97 1.38
CA ALA A 132 1.55 16.23 0.38
C ALA A 132 2.86 15.48 0.67
N LEU A 133 3.35 15.50 1.91
CA LEU A 133 4.55 14.76 2.32
C LEU A 133 4.39 13.25 2.11
N PHE A 134 3.24 12.70 2.49
CA PHE A 134 2.95 11.28 2.31
C PHE A 134 2.81 10.93 0.82
N ALA A 135 2.09 11.76 0.06
CA ALA A 135 1.86 11.59 -1.37
C ALA A 135 3.10 11.85 -2.23
N SER A 136 4.12 12.55 -1.72
CA SER A 136 5.37 12.79 -2.44
C SER A 136 6.39 11.65 -2.30
N LEU A 137 6.16 10.70 -1.40
CA LEU A 137 7.06 9.55 -1.27
C LEU A 137 6.94 8.68 -2.53
N TRP A 138 8.08 8.27 -3.08
CA TRP A 138 8.13 7.38 -4.25
C TRP A 138 7.35 6.09 -3.99
N VAL A 139 7.43 5.56 -2.76
CA VAL A 139 6.73 4.35 -2.33
C VAL A 139 5.21 4.55 -2.40
N THR A 140 4.71 5.68 -1.92
CA THR A 140 3.27 5.98 -1.93
C THR A 140 2.76 6.19 -3.35
N LEU A 141 3.50 6.91 -4.19
CA LEU A 141 3.18 7.11 -5.61
C LEU A 141 3.18 5.79 -6.36
N PHE A 142 4.23 4.98 -6.17
CA PHE A 142 4.40 3.71 -6.87
C PHE A 142 3.31 2.71 -6.49
N TYR A 143 3.00 2.55 -5.19
CA TYR A 143 2.10 1.49 -4.71
C TYR A 143 0.63 1.91 -4.60
N GLY A 144 0.30 3.20 -4.59
CA GLY A 144 -1.09 3.66 -4.55
C GLY A 144 -1.97 3.12 -5.69
N PRO A 145 -1.52 3.11 -6.97
CA PRO A 145 -2.27 2.53 -8.08
C PRO A 145 -2.00 1.02 -8.27
N GLN A 146 -1.48 0.32 -7.25
CA GLN A 146 -1.18 -1.12 -7.30
C GLN A 146 -2.07 -1.94 -6.40
N ALA A 147 -2.31 -3.19 -6.80
CA ALA A 147 -3.09 -4.18 -6.04
C ALA A 147 -2.27 -4.68 -4.84
N MET A 148 -2.13 -3.82 -3.84
CA MET A 148 -1.31 -4.04 -2.65
C MET A 148 -2.02 -3.54 -1.39
N PRO A 149 -1.86 -4.21 -0.23
CA PRO A 149 -2.63 -3.87 0.97
C PRO A 149 -2.11 -2.63 1.70
N ASN A 150 -0.82 -2.31 1.57
CA ASN A 150 -0.10 -1.40 2.48
C ASN A 150 -0.65 0.03 2.50
N TYR A 151 -0.99 0.56 1.32
CA TYR A 151 -1.58 1.89 1.21
C TYR A 151 -2.93 1.96 1.93
N TRP A 152 -3.78 0.95 1.76
CA TRP A 152 -5.10 0.88 2.38
C TRP A 152 -5.03 0.71 3.90
N VAL A 153 -4.04 -0.04 4.40
CA VAL A 153 -3.75 -0.09 5.84
C VAL A 153 -3.37 1.30 6.36
N ALA A 154 -2.57 2.07 5.61
CA ALA A 154 -2.21 3.44 6.00
C ALA A 154 -3.44 4.38 6.06
N ILE A 155 -4.35 4.28 5.09
CA ILE A 155 -5.63 5.00 5.09
C ILE A 155 -6.50 4.59 6.28
N GLY A 156 -6.65 3.29 6.52
CA GLY A 156 -7.39 2.76 7.67
C GLY A 156 -6.82 3.21 9.00
N ALA A 157 -5.49 3.27 9.14
CA ALA A 157 -4.79 3.76 10.32
C ALA A 157 -5.09 5.24 10.58
N LEU A 158 -5.00 6.09 9.54
CA LEU A 158 -5.36 7.51 9.65
C LEU A 158 -6.81 7.69 10.10
N ILE A 159 -7.74 6.90 9.54
CA ILE A 159 -9.16 7.00 9.88
C ILE A 159 -9.43 6.53 11.32
N ALA A 160 -8.84 5.39 11.70
CA ALA A 160 -9.02 4.81 13.04
C ALA A 160 -8.48 5.74 14.13
N VAL A 161 -7.26 6.25 13.96
CA VAL A 161 -6.63 7.14 14.95
C VAL A 161 -7.40 8.47 15.07
N ALA A 162 -7.86 9.05 13.96
CA ALA A 162 -8.72 10.23 13.99
C ALA A 162 -10.05 9.94 14.70
N GLY A 163 -10.66 8.78 14.43
CA GLY A 163 -11.88 8.31 15.08
C GLY A 163 -11.72 8.22 16.59
N TYR A 164 -10.64 7.61 17.08
CA TYR A 164 -10.30 7.56 18.50
C TYR A 164 -10.17 8.96 19.11
N LEU A 165 -9.36 9.84 18.51
CA LEU A 165 -9.10 11.18 19.02
C LEU A 165 -10.35 12.07 19.08
N LYS A 166 -11.32 11.81 18.18
CA LYS A 166 -12.61 12.51 18.16
C LYS A 166 -13.70 11.85 18.98
N GLY A 167 -13.45 10.66 19.53
CA GLY A 167 -14.50 9.84 20.14
C GLY A 167 -15.57 9.36 19.15
N HIS A 168 -15.23 9.27 17.87
CA HIS A 168 -16.15 8.86 16.81
C HIS A 168 -16.05 7.34 16.54
N ALA A 169 -16.94 6.58 17.18
CA ALA A 169 -16.98 5.11 17.12
C ALA A 169 -17.03 4.56 15.68
N TRP A 170 -17.84 5.15 14.81
CA TRP A 170 -17.96 4.69 13.41
C TRP A 170 -16.68 4.88 12.61
N GLY A 171 -15.96 5.99 12.80
CA GLY A 171 -14.65 6.18 12.18
C GLY A 171 -13.64 5.16 12.67
N LEU A 172 -13.63 4.87 13.99
CA LEU A 172 -12.76 3.85 14.57
C LEU A 172 -13.06 2.45 14.03
N LEU A 173 -14.33 2.06 13.98
CA LEU A 173 -14.80 0.79 13.42
C LEU A 173 -14.41 0.66 11.94
N ALA A 174 -14.73 1.67 11.12
CA ALA A 174 -14.46 1.63 9.68
C ALA A 174 -12.96 1.58 9.38
N GLY A 175 -12.14 2.36 10.08
CA GLY A 175 -10.69 2.34 9.92
C GLY A 175 -10.08 0.99 10.33
N ALA A 176 -10.55 0.42 11.44
CA ALA A 176 -10.10 -0.89 11.91
C ALA A 176 -10.51 -2.04 10.98
N ALA A 177 -11.75 -2.00 10.49
CA ALA A 177 -12.25 -2.97 9.50
C ALA A 177 -11.44 -2.90 8.21
N LEU A 178 -11.16 -1.69 7.69
CA LEU A 178 -10.35 -1.53 6.50
C LEU A 178 -8.93 -2.10 6.68
N MET A 179 -8.27 -1.80 7.81
CA MET A 179 -6.93 -2.36 8.08
C MET A 179 -6.97 -3.88 8.16
N ALA A 180 -7.91 -4.45 8.93
CA ALA A 180 -7.99 -5.88 9.13
C ALA A 180 -8.38 -6.62 7.85
N TRP A 181 -9.23 -6.04 7.01
CA TRP A 181 -9.61 -6.60 5.71
C TRP A 181 -8.44 -6.69 4.74
N MET A 182 -7.56 -5.68 4.76
CA MET A 182 -6.39 -5.62 3.90
C MET A 182 -5.23 -6.47 4.44
N ARG A 183 -4.99 -6.40 5.74
CA ARG A 183 -3.85 -7.05 6.41
C ARG A 183 -4.10 -7.17 7.93
N PRO A 184 -4.70 -8.28 8.40
CA PRO A 184 -5.09 -8.46 9.81
C PRO A 184 -3.96 -8.24 10.81
N THR A 185 -2.76 -8.72 10.50
CA THR A 185 -1.59 -8.59 11.39
C THR A 185 -1.20 -7.14 11.61
N ASP A 186 -1.24 -6.31 10.58
CA ASP A 186 -0.85 -4.89 10.68
C ASP A 186 -1.89 -4.11 11.48
N ALA A 187 -3.17 -4.45 11.31
CA ALA A 187 -4.26 -3.85 12.07
C ALA A 187 -4.05 -4.04 13.59
N VAL A 188 -3.58 -5.21 14.03
CA VAL A 188 -3.23 -5.46 15.43
C VAL A 188 -2.13 -4.49 15.87
N TRP A 189 -1.00 -4.45 15.18
CA TRP A 189 0.15 -3.62 15.56
C TRP A 189 -0.17 -2.11 15.58
N VAL A 190 -0.92 -1.61 14.60
CA VAL A 190 -1.36 -0.21 14.57
C VAL A 190 -2.25 0.14 15.77
N THR A 191 -3.10 -0.80 16.21
CA THR A 191 -4.16 -0.52 17.18
C THR A 191 -3.79 -0.82 18.63
N VAL A 192 -2.63 -1.44 18.90
CA VAL A 192 -2.14 -1.70 20.27
C VAL A 192 -2.19 -0.44 21.16
N PRO A 193 -1.65 0.74 20.75
CA PRO A 193 -1.70 1.92 21.61
C PRO A 193 -3.14 2.37 21.87
N LEU A 194 -4.03 2.28 20.88
CA LEU A 194 -5.44 2.65 21.03
C LEU A 194 -6.15 1.73 22.02
N LEU A 195 -5.90 0.42 21.97
CA LEU A 195 -6.45 -0.56 22.90
C LEU A 195 -6.04 -0.24 24.34
N VAL A 196 -4.74 -0.04 24.58
CA VAL A 196 -4.20 0.29 25.90
C VAL A 196 -4.83 1.57 26.44
N LEU A 197 -4.87 2.63 25.62
CA LEU A 197 -5.44 3.90 26.03
C LEU A 197 -6.94 3.82 26.30
N MET A 198 -7.70 3.06 25.51
CA MET A 198 -9.15 2.90 25.71
C MET A 198 -9.48 2.08 26.95
N VAL A 199 -8.73 1.02 27.24
CA VAL A 199 -8.89 0.23 28.47
C VAL A 199 -8.54 1.08 29.69
N ALA A 200 -7.39 1.78 29.67
CA ALA A 200 -6.97 2.65 30.75
C ALA A 200 -7.96 3.80 31.03
N ALA A 201 -8.49 4.42 29.97
CA ALA A 201 -9.49 5.48 30.08
C ALA A 201 -10.94 4.98 30.17
N ARG A 202 -11.16 3.65 30.28
CA ARG A 202 -12.49 3.00 30.35
C ARG A 202 -13.47 3.44 29.25
N ARG A 203 -12.97 3.69 28.03
CA ARG A 203 -13.77 4.10 26.87
C ARG A 203 -14.41 2.90 26.17
N TRP A 204 -15.27 2.18 26.88
CA TRP A 204 -15.83 0.90 26.44
C TRP A 204 -16.56 0.97 25.09
N ARG A 205 -17.30 2.06 24.82
CA ARG A 205 -17.98 2.24 23.52
C ARG A 205 -17.01 2.31 22.33
N LEU A 206 -15.84 2.92 22.52
CA LEU A 206 -14.82 2.99 21.47
C LEU A 206 -14.07 1.66 21.37
N LEU A 207 -13.82 1.01 22.52
CA LEU A 207 -13.20 -0.30 22.55
C LEU A 207 -14.04 -1.33 21.79
N THR A 208 -15.36 -1.38 22.04
CA THR A 208 -16.26 -2.28 21.32
C THR A 208 -16.30 -1.97 19.83
N ALA A 209 -16.30 -0.68 19.45
CA ALA A 209 -16.24 -0.27 18.05
C ALA A 209 -14.93 -0.71 17.36
N LEU A 210 -13.79 -0.59 18.04
CA LEU A 210 -12.50 -1.06 17.52
C LEU A 210 -12.49 -2.58 17.35
N LEU A 211 -12.88 -3.32 18.39
CA LEU A 211 -12.89 -4.78 18.35
C LEU A 211 -13.88 -5.32 17.31
N ALA A 212 -15.06 -4.70 17.20
CA ALA A 212 -16.02 -5.02 16.15
C ALA A 212 -15.46 -4.74 14.76
N GLY A 213 -14.78 -3.61 14.55
CA GLY A 213 -14.12 -3.28 13.29
C GLY A 213 -13.05 -4.32 12.92
N LEU A 214 -12.16 -4.65 13.84
CA LEU A 214 -11.12 -5.67 13.64
C LEU A 214 -11.73 -7.04 13.31
N ALA A 215 -12.75 -7.47 14.04
CA ALA A 215 -13.43 -8.73 13.81
C ALA A 215 -14.13 -8.77 12.44
N LEU A 216 -14.87 -7.71 12.09
CA LEU A 216 -15.55 -7.59 10.80
C LEU A 216 -14.56 -7.60 9.64
N GLY A 217 -13.43 -6.92 9.75
CA GLY A 217 -12.40 -6.92 8.71
C GLY A 217 -11.67 -8.26 8.59
N ALA A 218 -11.44 -8.95 9.70
CA ALA A 218 -10.68 -10.20 9.72
C ALA A 218 -11.53 -11.46 9.48
N VAL A 219 -12.87 -11.36 9.46
CA VAL A 219 -13.78 -12.52 9.42
C VAL A 219 -13.46 -13.47 8.28
N GLU A 220 -13.27 -12.95 7.06
CA GLU A 220 -12.94 -13.74 5.88
C GLU A 220 -11.61 -14.47 6.04
N TRP A 221 -10.59 -13.77 6.55
CA TRP A 221 -9.25 -14.33 6.77
C TRP A 221 -9.27 -15.42 7.86
N VAL A 222 -10.08 -15.24 8.91
CA VAL A 222 -10.24 -16.26 9.96
C VAL A 222 -10.98 -17.48 9.42
N VAL A 223 -12.09 -17.31 8.70
CA VAL A 223 -12.83 -18.42 8.09
C VAL A 223 -11.92 -19.22 7.16
N GLU A 224 -11.20 -18.54 6.26
CA GLU A 224 -10.23 -19.17 5.38
C GLU A 224 -9.14 -19.95 6.12
N ALA A 225 -8.70 -19.46 7.28
CA ALA A 225 -7.70 -20.17 8.08
C ALA A 225 -8.18 -21.59 8.43
N TYR A 226 -9.45 -21.75 8.79
CA TYR A 226 -10.03 -23.04 9.12
C TYR A 226 -10.35 -23.90 7.89
N VAL A 227 -10.82 -23.32 6.79
CA VAL A 227 -11.21 -24.12 5.61
C VAL A 227 -10.03 -24.49 4.70
N SER A 228 -8.96 -23.70 4.67
CA SER A 228 -7.89 -23.83 3.67
C SER A 228 -6.48 -24.01 4.24
N TYR A 229 -6.27 -23.70 5.53
CA TYR A 229 -4.93 -23.71 6.15
C TYR A 229 -4.83 -24.58 7.41
N GLY A 230 -5.86 -25.37 7.74
CA GLY A 230 -5.83 -26.26 8.90
C GLY A 230 -6.07 -25.57 10.26
N GLY A 231 -6.46 -24.29 10.26
CA GLY A 231 -6.79 -23.50 11.44
C GLY A 231 -5.97 -22.21 11.54
N LEU A 232 -6.34 -21.39 12.53
CA LEU A 232 -5.70 -20.09 12.75
C LEU A 232 -4.22 -20.21 13.13
N GLY A 233 -3.88 -21.16 14.01
CA GLY A 233 -2.50 -21.39 14.44
C GLY A 233 -1.58 -21.83 13.30
N GLU A 234 -2.03 -22.80 12.50
CA GLU A 234 -1.26 -23.29 11.35
C GLU A 234 -1.11 -22.21 10.27
N ARG A 235 -2.15 -21.39 10.01
CA ARG A 235 -2.02 -20.25 9.09
C ARG A 235 -1.00 -19.23 9.59
N LEU A 236 -0.96 -18.95 10.89
CA LEU A 236 0.01 -18.02 11.48
C LEU A 236 1.44 -18.59 11.45
N ASP A 237 1.61 -19.88 11.74
CA ASP A 237 2.91 -20.53 11.66
C ASP A 237 3.42 -20.60 10.22
N GLU A 238 2.57 -20.98 9.27
CA GLU A 238 2.91 -20.95 7.84
C GLU A 238 3.19 -19.53 7.34
N ALA A 239 2.42 -18.53 7.78
CA ALA A 239 2.71 -17.13 7.47
C ALA A 239 4.07 -16.70 8.02
N SER A 240 4.43 -17.13 9.22
CA SER A 240 5.75 -16.92 9.82
C SER A 240 6.85 -17.58 8.99
N ARG A 241 6.73 -18.88 8.68
CA ARG A 241 7.68 -19.63 7.83
C ARG A 241 7.86 -18.96 6.46
N ILE A 242 6.77 -18.58 5.81
CA ILE A 242 6.78 -17.90 4.51
C ILE A 242 7.45 -16.54 4.60
N GLN A 243 7.40 -15.84 5.73
CA GLN A 243 8.10 -14.57 5.95
C GLN A 243 9.56 -14.74 6.43
N GLY A 244 10.07 -15.97 6.50
CA GLY A 244 11.46 -16.25 6.89
C GLY A 244 11.64 -16.52 8.38
N GLY A 245 10.53 -16.84 9.08
CA GLY A 245 10.47 -16.97 10.52
C GLY A 245 10.30 -15.61 11.19
N LEU A 246 9.08 -15.31 11.63
CA LEU A 246 8.82 -14.17 12.52
C LEU A 246 9.55 -14.43 13.83
N GLY A 247 10.59 -13.65 14.09
CA GLY A 247 11.49 -13.78 15.23
C GLY A 247 12.31 -12.51 15.36
N TRP A 248 13.25 -12.43 16.30
CA TRP A 248 14.05 -11.21 16.44
C TRP A 248 15.03 -11.06 15.26
N ASN A 249 14.75 -10.10 14.37
CA ASN A 249 15.53 -9.81 13.17
C ASN A 249 15.76 -8.29 13.06
N MET A 250 17.02 -7.84 13.04
CA MET A 250 17.32 -6.41 12.88
C MET A 250 17.36 -6.04 11.39
N ALA A 251 16.25 -5.53 10.86
CA ALA A 251 16.10 -5.17 9.44
C ALA A 251 16.11 -3.66 9.16
N VAL A 252 16.56 -2.85 10.12
CA VAL A 252 16.65 -1.39 9.96
C VAL A 252 17.52 -1.00 8.76
N ASP A 253 18.66 -1.67 8.58
CA ASP A 253 19.55 -1.43 7.46
C ASP A 253 18.98 -2.00 6.15
N ASP A 254 18.30 -3.14 6.18
CA ASP A 254 17.57 -3.67 5.03
C ASP A 254 16.51 -2.68 4.51
N GLN A 255 15.74 -2.05 5.42
CA GLN A 255 14.78 -1.02 5.03
C GLN A 255 15.48 0.15 4.34
N LEU A 256 16.61 0.63 4.87
CA LEU A 256 17.41 1.68 4.25
C LEU A 256 17.95 1.26 2.87
N ARG A 257 18.47 0.04 2.72
CA ARG A 257 18.93 -0.52 1.43
C ARG A 257 17.82 -0.56 0.40
N SER A 258 16.59 -0.80 0.83
CA SER A 258 15.44 -0.91 -0.06
C SER A 258 14.94 0.44 -0.61
N LEU A 259 15.28 1.57 0.05
CA LEU A 259 14.80 2.92 -0.33
C LEU A 259 15.28 3.41 -1.71
N VAL A 260 16.25 2.75 -2.34
CA VAL A 260 16.75 3.05 -3.69
C VAL A 260 15.82 2.58 -4.82
N GLY A 261 14.59 2.17 -4.50
CA GLY A 261 13.61 1.67 -5.48
C GLY A 261 13.57 0.14 -5.58
N ARG A 262 14.07 -0.59 -4.58
CA ARG A 262 13.95 -2.06 -4.54
C ARG A 262 12.56 -2.41 -3.99
N ALA A 263 11.68 -2.89 -4.86
CA ALA A 263 10.28 -3.20 -4.50
C ALA A 263 10.17 -4.28 -3.40
N LEU A 264 11.05 -5.27 -3.46
CA LEU A 264 11.24 -6.33 -2.47
C LEU A 264 12.70 -6.79 -2.55
N CYS A 265 13.37 -6.95 -1.41
CA CYS A 265 14.71 -7.54 -1.35
C CYS A 265 14.73 -8.65 -0.29
N ARG A 266 15.12 -9.86 -0.70
CA ARG A 266 15.09 -11.06 0.16
C ARG A 266 16.12 -12.10 -0.30
N PRO A 267 17.27 -12.24 0.40
CA PRO A 267 17.77 -11.36 1.46
C PRO A 267 18.13 -9.96 0.91
N CYS A 268 18.21 -8.94 1.77
CA CYS A 268 18.56 -7.58 1.33
C CYS A 268 20.07 -7.34 1.29
N THR A 269 20.80 -8.16 0.54
CA THR A 269 22.25 -8.05 0.38
C THR A 269 22.59 -7.09 -0.77
N GLY A 270 23.12 -5.92 -0.47
CA GLY A 270 23.60 -4.97 -1.48
C GLY A 270 24.14 -3.70 -0.82
N SER A 271 24.93 -2.90 -1.55
CA SER A 271 25.53 -1.69 -0.98
C SER A 271 24.47 -0.71 -0.45
N MET A 272 24.86 0.08 0.55
CA MET A 272 24.00 1.16 1.03
C MET A 272 23.77 2.18 -0.08
N PRO A 273 22.54 2.69 -0.25
CA PRO A 273 22.26 3.74 -1.21
C PRO A 273 23.05 5.01 -0.90
N ASN A 274 23.13 5.91 -1.88
CA ASN A 274 23.65 7.25 -1.67
C ASN A 274 22.93 7.91 -0.46
N PRO A 275 23.66 8.53 0.49
CA PRO A 275 23.05 9.18 1.66
C PRO A 275 21.96 10.19 1.33
N LEU A 276 21.97 10.82 0.15
CA LEU A 276 20.88 11.71 -0.30
C LEU A 276 19.52 10.99 -0.39
N ILE A 277 19.51 9.67 -0.69
CA ILE A 277 18.31 8.83 -0.76
C ILE A 277 17.79 8.49 0.63
N THR A 278 18.68 8.28 1.60
CA THR A 278 18.34 7.83 2.96
C THR A 278 18.23 8.97 3.98
N ALA A 279 18.73 10.17 3.66
CA ALA A 279 18.76 11.33 4.55
C ALA A 279 17.39 11.66 5.16
N TRP A 280 16.33 11.64 4.35
CA TRP A 280 14.97 11.93 4.83
C TRP A 280 14.50 10.94 5.91
N TRP A 281 14.97 9.68 5.85
CA TRP A 281 14.59 8.63 6.79
C TRP A 281 15.22 8.87 8.17
N TYR A 282 16.45 9.42 8.21
CA TYR A 282 17.10 9.85 9.45
C TYR A 282 16.53 11.16 10.00
N VAL A 283 16.12 12.08 9.12
CA VAL A 283 15.51 13.36 9.50
C VAL A 283 14.07 13.17 10.02
N LEU A 284 13.35 12.16 9.53
CA LEU A 284 11.98 11.86 9.90
C LEU A 284 11.73 11.76 11.42
N PRO A 285 12.46 10.93 12.20
CA PRO A 285 12.27 10.85 13.66
C PRO A 285 12.60 12.16 14.37
N LEU A 286 13.57 12.94 13.88
CA LEU A 286 13.92 14.25 14.45
C LEU A 286 12.78 15.27 14.25
N LEU A 287 12.19 15.31 13.06
CA LEU A 287 11.03 16.16 12.78
C LEU A 287 9.79 15.71 13.55
N ALA A 288 9.59 14.41 13.73
CA ALA A 288 8.50 13.87 14.55
C ALA A 288 8.67 14.29 16.02
N ALA A 289 9.89 14.17 16.58
CA ALA A 289 10.21 14.63 17.93
C ALA A 289 10.01 16.15 18.09
N LEU A 290 10.40 16.95 17.09
CA LEU A 290 10.12 18.38 17.07
C LEU A 290 8.60 18.65 17.06
N GLY A 291 7.83 17.91 16.28
CA GLY A 291 6.37 17.99 16.25
C GLY A 291 5.75 17.72 17.61
N VAL A 292 6.25 16.71 18.34
CA VAL A 292 5.86 16.44 19.73
C VAL A 292 6.20 17.62 20.63
N ALA A 293 7.42 18.16 20.57
CA ALA A 293 7.83 19.28 21.40
C ALA A 293 6.97 20.53 21.15
N VAL A 294 6.62 20.82 19.89
CA VAL A 294 5.70 21.90 19.50
C VAL A 294 4.29 21.64 20.05
N ALA A 295 3.78 20.41 19.92
CA ALA A 295 2.45 20.04 20.40
C ALA A 295 2.33 20.11 21.92
N VAL A 296 3.35 19.65 22.66
CA VAL A 296 3.41 19.70 24.13
C VAL A 296 3.42 21.15 24.61
N ARG A 297 4.28 22.01 24.05
CA ARG A 297 4.33 23.44 24.39
C ARG A 297 3.03 24.17 24.08
N ALA A 298 2.29 23.71 23.07
CA ALA A 298 1.00 24.27 22.69
C ALA A 298 -0.21 23.64 23.42
N GLY A 299 0.01 22.74 24.40
CA GLY A 299 -1.08 22.07 25.14
C GLY A 299 -1.92 21.09 24.31
N ARG A 300 -1.39 20.58 23.19
CA ARG A 300 -2.08 19.68 22.24
C ARG A 300 -1.39 18.33 22.09
N ALA A 301 -0.71 17.86 23.14
CA ALA A 301 0.16 16.68 23.09
C ALA A 301 -0.54 15.41 22.60
N GLU A 302 -1.76 15.13 23.09
CA GLU A 302 -2.52 13.91 22.75
C GLU A 302 -2.71 13.74 21.24
N ARG A 303 -3.04 14.83 20.52
CA ARG A 303 -3.27 14.81 19.06
C ARG A 303 -2.06 14.39 18.25
N THR A 304 -0.87 14.44 18.86
CA THR A 304 0.42 14.15 18.23
C THR A 304 1.03 12.85 18.77
N LEU A 305 0.94 12.61 20.08
CA LEU A 305 1.49 11.40 20.71
C LEU A 305 0.75 10.13 20.30
N VAL A 306 -0.58 10.20 20.14
CA VAL A 306 -1.37 9.02 19.75
C VAL A 306 -1.00 8.50 18.35
N PRO A 307 -1.01 9.32 17.26
CA PRO A 307 -0.57 8.84 15.95
C PRO A 307 0.91 8.43 15.95
N LEU A 308 1.77 9.09 16.72
CA LEU A 308 3.18 8.70 16.86
C LEU A 308 3.32 7.30 17.48
N ALA A 309 2.61 7.01 18.58
CA ALA A 309 2.64 5.70 19.22
C ALA A 309 2.16 4.61 18.26
N CYS A 310 1.07 4.85 17.52
CA CYS A 310 0.55 3.92 16.52
C CYS A 310 1.52 3.72 15.36
N ALA A 311 2.26 4.76 14.95
CA ALA A 311 3.28 4.66 13.91
C ALA A 311 4.47 3.81 14.36
N VAL A 312 4.92 3.98 15.61
CA VAL A 312 6.01 3.21 16.20
C VAL A 312 5.63 1.73 16.26
N THR A 313 4.47 1.39 16.83
CA THR A 313 4.04 -0.01 16.94
C THR A 313 3.80 -0.64 15.57
N ALA A 314 3.29 0.11 14.59
CA ALA A 314 3.15 -0.36 13.21
C ALA A 314 4.49 -0.66 12.52
N ALA A 315 5.57 0.03 12.89
CA ALA A 315 6.89 -0.18 12.32
C ALA A 315 7.65 -1.36 12.94
N VAL A 316 7.34 -1.75 14.18
CA VAL A 316 8.06 -2.78 14.93
C VAL A 316 8.24 -4.11 14.16
N PRO A 317 7.20 -4.70 13.54
CA PRO A 317 7.35 -5.98 12.84
C PRO A 317 8.35 -5.90 11.69
N TYR A 318 8.44 -4.75 11.04
CA TYR A 318 9.21 -4.54 9.82
C TYR A 318 10.63 -4.08 10.06
N LEU A 319 10.91 -3.56 11.25
CA LEU A 319 12.24 -3.14 11.68
C LEU A 319 12.93 -4.21 12.52
N PHE A 320 12.16 -5.00 13.27
CA PHE A 320 12.71 -5.87 14.33
C PHE A 320 12.24 -7.33 14.28
N MET A 321 11.28 -7.69 13.41
CA MET A 321 10.74 -9.06 13.39
C MET A 321 10.96 -9.84 12.08
N ILE A 322 11.14 -9.15 10.96
CA ILE A 322 11.25 -9.77 9.62
C ILE A 322 12.67 -9.57 9.09
N GLY A 323 13.33 -10.64 8.63
CA GLY A 323 14.71 -10.60 8.09
C GLY A 323 14.81 -10.23 6.60
N TYR A 324 13.92 -9.38 6.10
CA TYR A 324 13.94 -8.86 4.73
C TYR A 324 13.19 -7.52 4.65
N ALA A 325 13.35 -6.78 3.56
CA ALA A 325 12.72 -5.47 3.42
C ALA A 325 11.87 -5.30 2.16
N ALA A 326 10.79 -4.57 2.35
CA ALA A 326 9.98 -3.97 1.30
C ALA A 326 9.56 -2.57 1.79
N PRO A 327 9.93 -1.48 1.10
CA PRO A 327 9.69 -0.11 1.56
C PRO A 327 8.22 0.18 1.90
N ARG A 328 7.30 -0.48 1.18
CA ARG A 328 5.85 -0.34 1.36
C ARG A 328 5.35 -0.77 2.73
N PHE A 329 6.06 -1.64 3.43
CA PHE A 329 5.64 -2.13 4.74
C PHE A 329 5.51 -1.01 5.77
N LEU A 330 6.31 0.05 5.65
CA LEU A 330 6.31 1.20 6.55
C LEU A 330 5.32 2.31 6.16
N LEU A 331 4.52 2.14 5.10
CA LEU A 331 3.52 3.15 4.68
C LEU A 331 2.56 3.57 5.81
N PRO A 332 2.00 2.66 6.64
CA PRO A 332 1.15 3.07 7.76
C PRO A 332 1.87 3.97 8.76
N ALA A 333 3.14 3.67 9.06
CA ALA A 333 3.95 4.49 9.94
C ALA A 333 4.24 5.87 9.31
N TYR A 334 4.59 5.92 8.03
CA TYR A 334 4.84 7.19 7.33
C TYR A 334 3.60 8.08 7.26
N ALA A 335 2.42 7.52 7.00
CA ALA A 335 1.17 8.26 6.97
C ALA A 335 0.85 8.91 8.32
N LEU A 336 1.00 8.16 9.41
CA LEU A 336 0.75 8.66 10.77
C LEU A 336 1.80 9.70 11.21
N LEU A 337 3.08 9.50 10.85
CA LEU A 337 4.17 10.44 11.13
C LEU A 337 4.08 11.73 10.30
N ALA A 338 3.46 11.69 9.12
CA ALA A 338 3.33 12.88 8.27
C ALA A 338 2.57 14.03 8.96
N LEU A 339 1.63 13.71 9.87
CA LEU A 339 0.86 14.69 10.64
C LEU A 339 1.75 15.55 11.57
N PRO A 340 2.47 14.99 12.55
CA PRO A 340 3.35 15.77 13.41
C PRO A 340 4.52 16.41 12.65
N VAL A 341 5.04 15.76 11.62
CA VAL A 341 6.11 16.32 10.78
C VAL A 341 5.61 17.57 10.04
N ALA A 342 4.40 17.54 9.47
CA ALA A 342 3.83 18.72 8.83
C ALA A 342 3.56 19.86 9.83
N ASP A 343 3.09 19.55 11.06
CA ASP A 343 2.89 20.58 12.10
C ASP A 343 4.24 21.23 12.48
N ALA A 344 5.30 20.43 12.60
CA ALA A 344 6.66 20.90 12.89
C ALA A 344 7.21 21.82 11.77
N LEU A 345 7.13 21.38 10.51
CA LEU A 345 7.65 22.14 9.36
C LEU A 345 6.91 23.48 9.20
N LEU A 346 5.59 23.48 9.34
CA LEU A 346 4.80 24.72 9.28
C LEU A 346 5.06 25.63 10.47
N HIS A 347 5.31 25.07 11.66
CA HIS A 347 5.71 25.86 12.82
C HIS A 347 7.06 26.53 12.59
N LEU A 348 8.05 25.83 12.03
CA LEU A 348 9.36 26.39 11.69
C LEU A 348 9.24 27.52 10.65
N ALA A 349 8.42 27.34 9.61
CA ALA A 349 8.21 28.35 8.57
C ALA A 349 7.43 29.60 9.05
N ALA A 350 6.61 29.45 10.09
CA ALA A 350 5.70 30.50 10.57
C ALA A 350 6.17 31.20 11.87
N ARG A 351 7.37 30.89 12.39
CA ARG A 351 7.84 31.47 13.66
C ARG A 351 7.72 33.01 13.66
N PRO A 352 7.05 33.63 14.65
CA PRO A 352 6.66 35.04 14.62
C PRO A 352 7.81 36.03 14.84
N ASN A 353 8.96 35.61 15.40
CA ASN A 353 10.05 36.51 15.75
C ASN A 353 11.32 36.20 14.95
N GLY A 354 11.73 37.11 14.06
CA GLY A 354 13.12 37.19 13.60
C GLY A 354 13.29 37.45 12.10
N THR A 355 14.28 38.30 11.80
CA THR A 355 14.95 38.50 10.49
C THR A 355 15.34 37.19 9.77
N TRP A 356 15.37 36.06 10.49
CA TRP A 356 15.70 34.72 10.00
C TRP A 356 14.54 33.95 9.35
N ARG A 357 13.30 34.44 9.44
CA ARG A 357 12.13 33.79 8.80
C ARG A 357 12.31 33.52 7.29
N PRO A 358 12.75 34.48 6.45
CA PRO A 358 12.98 34.20 5.03
C PRO A 358 14.05 33.13 4.83
N VAL A 359 15.14 33.14 5.61
CA VAL A 359 16.21 32.14 5.54
C VAL A 359 15.68 30.76 5.88
N ALA A 360 14.95 30.61 7.00
CA ALA A 360 14.36 29.33 7.40
C ALA A 360 13.35 28.82 6.37
N ALA A 361 12.50 29.68 5.83
CA ALA A 361 11.55 29.31 4.79
C ALA A 361 12.26 28.87 3.49
N SER A 362 13.32 29.57 3.08
CA SER A 362 14.12 29.21 1.90
C SER A 362 14.84 27.88 2.09
N LEU A 363 15.42 27.62 3.27
CA LEU A 363 16.07 26.34 3.59
C LEU A 363 15.07 25.19 3.59
N LEU A 364 13.88 25.40 4.16
CA LEU A 364 12.80 24.40 4.12
C LEU A 364 12.33 24.14 2.69
N ALA A 365 12.15 25.18 1.89
CA ALA A 365 11.75 25.05 0.49
C ALA A 365 12.81 24.29 -0.32
N LEU A 366 14.09 24.63 -0.15
CA LEU A 366 15.21 23.94 -0.80
C LEU A 366 15.30 22.48 -0.36
N GLY A 367 15.16 22.20 0.94
CA GLY A 367 15.17 20.84 1.47
C GLY A 367 14.01 19.99 0.96
N LEU A 368 12.80 20.57 0.88
CA LEU A 368 11.63 19.90 0.32
C LEU A 368 11.77 19.69 -1.20
N ALA A 369 12.34 20.65 -1.93
CA ALA A 369 12.62 20.51 -3.36
C ALA A 369 13.67 19.41 -3.62
N ALA A 370 14.74 19.38 -2.85
CA ALA A 370 15.76 18.34 -2.91
C ALA A 370 15.17 16.96 -2.57
N HIS A 371 14.35 16.88 -1.51
CA HIS A 371 13.62 15.66 -1.16
C HIS A 371 12.74 15.18 -2.30
N LEU A 372 11.93 16.07 -2.88
CA LEU A 372 11.04 15.74 -3.99
C LEU A 372 11.82 15.27 -5.22
N ALA A 373 12.91 15.96 -5.58
CA ALA A 373 13.76 15.55 -6.70
C ALA A 373 14.34 14.14 -6.50
N VAL A 374 14.79 13.82 -5.29
CA VAL A 374 15.27 12.47 -4.94
C VAL A 374 14.14 11.44 -5.03
N GLN A 375 12.96 11.72 -4.46
CA GLN A 375 11.82 10.81 -4.53
C GLN A 375 11.38 10.54 -5.97
N LEU A 376 11.31 11.58 -6.81
CA LEU A 376 10.93 11.44 -8.22
C LEU A 376 11.98 10.68 -9.03
N THR A 377 13.27 10.87 -8.75
CA THR A 377 14.36 10.12 -9.41
C THR A 377 14.31 8.64 -9.04
N VAL A 378 14.04 8.32 -7.77
CA VAL A 378 13.89 6.93 -7.33
C VAL A 378 12.62 6.32 -7.93
N LEU A 379 11.52 7.08 -7.97
CA LEU A 379 10.26 6.64 -8.58
C LEU A 379 10.45 6.28 -10.05
N ASP A 380 11.05 7.18 -10.85
CA ASP A 380 11.29 6.96 -12.28
C ASP A 380 12.09 5.68 -12.54
N ARG A 381 13.15 5.45 -11.76
CA ARG A 381 13.94 4.21 -11.83
C ARG A 381 13.12 2.99 -11.43
N ALA A 382 12.36 3.06 -10.34
CA ALA A 382 11.52 1.95 -9.88
C ALA A 382 10.44 1.60 -10.91
N VAL A 383 9.80 2.61 -11.50
CA VAL A 383 8.80 2.48 -12.58
C VAL A 383 9.44 1.85 -13.82
N SER A 384 10.59 2.36 -14.26
CA SER A 384 11.29 1.85 -15.45
C SER A 384 11.70 0.39 -15.26
N ASN A 385 12.29 0.04 -14.12
CA ASN A 385 12.69 -1.33 -13.80
C ASN A 385 11.47 -2.27 -13.72
N ALA A 386 10.40 -1.84 -13.05
CA ALA A 386 9.18 -2.63 -12.93
C ALA A 386 8.51 -2.84 -14.30
N THR A 387 8.49 -1.81 -15.15
CA THR A 387 7.92 -1.90 -16.49
C THR A 387 8.73 -2.86 -17.36
N ALA A 388 10.06 -2.75 -17.37
CA ALA A 388 10.93 -3.62 -18.13
C ALA A 388 10.79 -5.10 -17.70
N ALA A 389 10.72 -5.36 -16.39
CA ALA A 389 10.49 -6.71 -15.86
C ALA A 389 9.13 -7.28 -16.33
N ARG A 390 8.05 -6.49 -16.24
CA ARG A 390 6.70 -6.92 -16.64
C ARG A 390 6.60 -7.19 -18.15
N GLN A 391 7.23 -6.35 -18.98
CA GLN A 391 7.35 -6.58 -20.42
C GLN A 391 8.20 -7.81 -20.75
N GLY A 392 9.21 -8.13 -19.95
CA GLY A 392 9.97 -9.39 -20.07
C GLY A 392 9.09 -10.62 -19.84
N TRP A 393 8.18 -10.58 -18.86
CA TRP A 393 7.23 -11.67 -18.62
C TRP A 393 6.24 -11.84 -19.77
N GLU A 394 5.71 -10.74 -20.33
CA GLU A 394 4.83 -10.78 -21.51
C GLU A 394 5.54 -11.36 -22.73
N ARG A 395 6.79 -10.96 -22.99
CA ARG A 395 7.59 -11.53 -24.10
C ARG A 395 7.87 -13.02 -23.89
N THR A 396 8.25 -13.41 -22.68
CA THR A 396 8.44 -14.83 -22.33
C THR A 396 7.15 -15.62 -22.55
N ALA A 397 5.99 -15.06 -22.16
CA ALA A 397 4.69 -15.68 -22.38
C ALA A 397 4.38 -15.88 -23.87
N ALA A 398 4.66 -14.87 -24.70
CA ALA A 398 4.47 -14.97 -26.15
C ALA A 398 5.35 -16.04 -26.80
N GLU A 399 6.62 -16.16 -26.38
CA GLU A 399 7.49 -17.24 -26.86
C GLU A 399 7.02 -18.63 -26.40
N LEU A 400 6.54 -18.77 -25.15
CA LEU A 400 5.93 -20.01 -24.67
C LEU A 400 4.72 -20.43 -25.52
N HIS A 401 3.87 -19.47 -25.91
CA HIS A 401 2.74 -19.71 -26.81
C HIS A 401 3.17 -20.17 -28.21
N ARG A 402 4.32 -19.70 -28.71
CA ARG A 402 4.91 -20.16 -29.99
C ARG A 402 5.48 -21.57 -29.88
N LEU A 403 6.00 -21.93 -28.71
CA LEU A 403 6.45 -23.29 -28.38
C LEU A 403 5.30 -24.27 -28.07
N GLY A 404 4.03 -23.85 -28.23
CA GLY A 404 2.86 -24.70 -28.01
C GLY A 404 2.38 -24.80 -26.57
N VAL A 405 2.98 -24.04 -25.63
CA VAL A 405 2.52 -24.00 -24.23
C VAL A 405 1.34 -23.04 -24.14
N ARG A 406 0.11 -23.57 -24.30
CA ARG A 406 -1.14 -22.81 -24.26
C ARG A 406 -2.13 -23.40 -23.25
N PRO A 407 -3.10 -22.63 -22.74
CA PRO A 407 -4.08 -23.13 -21.78
C PRO A 407 -4.91 -24.30 -22.35
N PRO A 408 -5.23 -25.33 -21.54
CA PRO A 408 -4.75 -25.56 -20.17
C PRO A 408 -3.28 -25.98 -20.13
N CYS A 409 -2.48 -25.35 -19.27
CA CYS A 409 -1.02 -25.57 -19.14
C CYS A 409 -0.53 -25.29 -17.72
N LEU A 410 0.68 -25.76 -17.39
CA LEU A 410 1.33 -25.54 -16.09
C LEU A 410 2.76 -25.00 -16.27
N LEU A 411 3.06 -23.88 -15.62
CA LEU A 411 4.43 -23.37 -15.50
C LEU A 411 4.99 -23.63 -14.10
N THR A 412 6.29 -23.91 -14.06
CA THR A 412 7.03 -24.19 -12.83
C THR A 412 8.40 -23.52 -12.87
N GLY A 413 9.03 -23.34 -11.71
CA GLY A 413 10.39 -22.79 -11.64
C GLY A 413 10.44 -21.27 -11.44
N HIS A 414 11.47 -20.64 -12.00
CA HIS A 414 11.79 -19.23 -11.82
C HIS A 414 10.68 -18.34 -12.41
N GLU A 415 10.20 -17.37 -11.63
CA GLU A 415 9.15 -16.42 -12.07
C GLU A 415 7.88 -17.07 -12.63
N ALA A 416 7.61 -18.32 -12.27
CA ALA A 416 6.48 -19.07 -12.83
C ALA A 416 5.13 -18.42 -12.54
N ILE A 417 4.95 -17.73 -11.41
CA ILE A 417 3.67 -17.07 -11.06
C ILE A 417 3.33 -15.94 -12.04
N PRO A 418 4.16 -14.88 -12.19
CA PRO A 418 3.83 -13.81 -13.12
C PRO A 418 3.80 -14.30 -14.57
N VAL A 419 4.76 -15.13 -15.01
CA VAL A 419 4.75 -15.63 -16.39
C VAL A 419 3.50 -16.50 -16.66
N ALA A 420 3.07 -17.32 -15.70
CA ALA A 420 1.86 -18.13 -15.85
C ALA A 420 0.61 -17.26 -15.99
N TYR A 421 0.55 -16.14 -15.28
CA TYR A 421 -0.54 -15.18 -15.43
C TYR A 421 -0.62 -14.64 -16.86
N TYR A 422 0.50 -14.19 -17.43
CA TYR A 422 0.54 -13.67 -18.80
C TYR A 422 0.35 -14.75 -19.88
N THR A 423 0.69 -16.02 -19.60
CA THR A 423 0.40 -17.12 -20.52
C THR A 423 -1.03 -17.67 -20.40
N GLY A 424 -1.76 -17.33 -19.32
CA GLY A 424 -3.04 -17.96 -18.97
C GLY A 424 -2.90 -19.37 -18.40
N CYS A 425 -1.71 -19.76 -17.94
CA CYS A 425 -1.43 -21.09 -17.37
C CYS A 425 -1.63 -21.10 -15.85
N SER A 426 -1.72 -22.31 -15.28
CA SER A 426 -1.52 -22.52 -13.84
C SER A 426 -0.03 -22.40 -13.48
N SER A 427 0.28 -22.07 -12.22
CA SER A 427 1.64 -22.07 -11.69
C SER A 427 1.82 -23.07 -10.56
N ALA A 428 2.94 -23.78 -10.52
CA ALA A 428 3.30 -24.63 -9.38
C ALA A 428 4.77 -24.53 -8.97
N ALA A 429 5.02 -24.75 -7.68
CA ALA A 429 6.35 -24.84 -7.12
C ALA A 429 6.45 -26.00 -6.12
N THR A 430 7.61 -26.67 -6.11
CA THR A 430 7.90 -27.79 -5.19
C THR A 430 8.59 -27.35 -3.90
N GLY A 431 8.88 -26.07 -3.75
CA GLY A 431 9.63 -25.53 -2.63
C GLY A 431 9.62 -24.00 -2.61
N GLY A 432 10.17 -23.43 -1.54
CA GLY A 432 10.15 -21.99 -1.29
C GLY A 432 8.77 -21.48 -0.84
N HIS A 433 8.60 -20.16 -0.85
CA HIS A 433 7.44 -19.47 -0.27
C HIS A 433 6.11 -19.64 -1.01
N ASN A 434 6.14 -20.31 -2.16
CA ASN A 434 4.98 -20.57 -2.99
C ASN A 434 4.80 -22.09 -3.25
N ALA A 435 5.40 -22.94 -2.41
CA ALA A 435 5.29 -24.38 -2.53
C ALA A 435 3.82 -24.81 -2.44
N ASN A 436 3.31 -25.44 -3.49
CA ASN A 436 1.91 -25.81 -3.61
C ASN A 436 1.69 -27.15 -4.34
N SER A 437 2.77 -27.83 -4.74
CA SER A 437 2.69 -29.10 -5.46
C SER A 437 3.95 -29.94 -5.23
N THR A 438 3.90 -31.22 -5.60
CA THR A 438 5.03 -32.14 -5.54
C THR A 438 5.63 -32.43 -6.92
N ALA A 439 6.89 -32.87 -6.94
CA ALA A 439 7.52 -33.30 -8.19
C ALA A 439 6.77 -34.46 -8.87
N ALA A 440 6.07 -35.31 -8.10
CA ALA A 440 5.26 -36.40 -8.62
C ALA A 440 3.99 -35.88 -9.31
N GLU A 441 3.29 -34.93 -8.71
CA GLU A 441 2.10 -34.28 -9.29
C GLU A 441 2.43 -33.51 -10.56
N ILE A 442 3.56 -32.77 -10.57
CA ILE A 442 4.02 -32.04 -11.77
C ILE A 442 4.28 -33.03 -12.92
N ARG A 443 4.96 -34.15 -12.66
CA ARG A 443 5.18 -35.20 -13.67
C ARG A 443 3.89 -35.86 -14.13
N ALA A 444 2.93 -36.08 -13.23
CA ALA A 444 1.62 -36.62 -13.59
C ALA A 444 0.83 -35.63 -14.47
N THR A 445 0.94 -34.33 -14.19
CA THR A 445 0.32 -33.27 -14.98
C THR A 445 0.94 -33.14 -16.37
N ALA A 446 2.26 -33.30 -16.47
CA ALA A 446 2.98 -33.32 -17.75
C ALA A 446 2.53 -34.41 -18.73
N ARG A 447 1.87 -35.47 -18.26
CA ARG A 447 1.29 -36.49 -19.15
C ARG A 447 -0.04 -36.05 -19.79
N ARG A 448 -0.66 -34.99 -19.29
CA ARG A 448 -2.03 -34.57 -19.63
C ARG A 448 -2.10 -33.22 -20.33
N VAL A 449 -1.21 -32.30 -19.95
CA VAL A 449 -1.17 -30.93 -20.48
C VAL A 449 0.27 -30.47 -20.70
N PRO A 450 0.51 -29.43 -21.53
CA PRO A 450 1.83 -28.83 -21.66
C PRO A 450 2.36 -28.33 -20.31
N VAL A 451 3.59 -28.73 -19.97
CA VAL A 451 4.28 -28.29 -18.76
C VAL A 451 5.64 -27.73 -19.12
N ALA A 452 5.94 -26.54 -18.62
CA ALA A 452 7.23 -25.89 -18.80
C ALA A 452 7.89 -25.58 -17.47
N TYR A 453 9.21 -25.77 -17.41
CA TYR A 453 10.06 -25.35 -16.32
C TYR A 453 10.92 -24.17 -16.74
N LEU A 454 10.74 -23.04 -16.08
CA LEU A 454 11.52 -21.82 -16.27
C LEU A 454 12.78 -21.91 -15.40
N THR A 455 13.95 -21.99 -16.03
CA THR A 455 15.22 -22.15 -15.32
C THR A 455 15.70 -20.80 -14.77
N PRO A 456 16.15 -20.72 -13.51
CA PRO A 456 16.72 -19.50 -12.96
C PRO A 456 18.02 -19.09 -13.68
N PRO A 457 18.35 -17.78 -13.74
CA PRO A 457 19.55 -17.27 -14.42
C PRO A 457 20.86 -17.84 -13.87
N GLU A 458 20.91 -18.11 -12.58
CA GLU A 458 22.12 -18.57 -11.86
C GLU A 458 22.45 -20.05 -12.13
N GLY A 459 21.64 -20.72 -12.95
CA GLY A 459 21.77 -22.14 -13.26
C GLY A 459 21.19 -23.03 -12.17
N GLY A 460 20.55 -24.13 -12.58
CA GLY A 460 19.95 -25.08 -11.65
C GLY A 460 18.58 -25.52 -12.12
N THR A 461 18.51 -26.70 -12.74
CA THR A 461 17.24 -27.31 -13.13
C THR A 461 16.81 -28.32 -12.08
N ALA A 462 15.55 -28.22 -11.66
CA ALA A 462 14.93 -29.18 -10.78
C ALA A 462 15.08 -30.60 -11.34
N ARG A 463 15.39 -31.57 -10.47
CA ARG A 463 15.74 -32.95 -10.89
C ARG A 463 14.71 -33.57 -11.84
N TYR A 464 13.42 -33.29 -11.62
CA TYR A 464 12.33 -33.81 -12.44
C TYR A 464 12.25 -33.22 -13.86
N ALA A 465 12.84 -32.05 -14.09
CA ALA A 465 12.83 -31.34 -15.37
C ALA A 465 14.16 -31.43 -16.13
N ARG A 466 15.19 -32.08 -15.57
CA ARG A 466 16.54 -32.11 -16.19
C ARG A 466 16.56 -32.73 -17.59
N HIS A 467 15.70 -33.71 -17.83
CA HIS A 467 15.61 -34.44 -19.10
C HIS A 467 14.56 -33.88 -20.07
N TRP A 468 13.94 -32.76 -19.72
CA TRP A 468 12.98 -32.08 -20.58
C TRP A 468 13.70 -31.27 -21.66
N THR A 469 13.04 -31.13 -22.82
CA THR A 469 13.64 -30.51 -24.01
C THR A 469 13.90 -29.02 -23.75
N PRO A 470 15.15 -28.55 -23.86
CA PRO A 470 15.49 -27.16 -23.61
C PRO A 470 15.16 -26.26 -24.81
N TYR A 471 14.65 -25.06 -24.53
CA TYR A 471 14.40 -23.98 -25.47
C TYR A 471 14.84 -22.65 -24.84
N GLN A 472 15.23 -21.69 -25.68
CA GLN A 472 15.48 -20.32 -25.24
C GLN A 472 14.25 -19.46 -25.53
N ALA A 473 13.71 -18.79 -24.52
CA ALA A 473 12.59 -17.87 -24.64
C ALA A 473 12.97 -16.52 -24.01
N ASP A 474 13.26 -15.51 -24.84
CA ASP A 474 13.68 -14.16 -24.41
C ASP A 474 14.83 -14.16 -23.37
N GLY A 475 15.83 -15.01 -23.59
CA GLY A 475 16.99 -15.15 -22.68
C GLY A 475 16.72 -15.98 -21.42
N VAL A 476 15.52 -16.53 -21.26
CA VAL A 476 15.18 -17.51 -20.22
C VAL A 476 15.28 -18.92 -20.80
N LEU A 477 16.05 -19.78 -20.15
CA LEU A 477 16.12 -21.20 -20.49
C LEU A 477 14.86 -21.92 -19.99
N VAL A 478 13.99 -22.27 -20.93
CA VAL A 478 12.76 -23.03 -20.71
C VAL A 478 13.01 -24.50 -20.98
N ARG A 479 12.46 -25.38 -20.16
CA ARG A 479 12.47 -26.82 -20.42
C ARG A 479 11.06 -27.35 -20.53
N LEU A 480 10.71 -27.94 -21.67
CA LEU A 480 9.37 -28.46 -21.96
C LEU A 480 9.31 -29.95 -21.70
N ALA A 481 8.31 -30.36 -20.91
CA ALA A 481 8.05 -31.76 -20.68
C ALA A 481 7.68 -32.46 -22.01
N PRO A 482 8.11 -33.72 -22.20
CA PRO A 482 7.70 -34.47 -23.39
C PRO A 482 6.17 -34.63 -23.40
N PRO A 483 5.52 -34.56 -24.57
CA PRO A 483 4.11 -34.83 -24.68
C PRO A 483 3.82 -36.23 -24.12
N GLY A 484 2.79 -36.36 -23.28
CA GLY A 484 2.35 -37.66 -22.81
C GLY A 484 1.87 -38.54 -23.97
N PRO A 485 1.80 -39.88 -23.79
CA PRO A 485 1.31 -40.80 -24.83
C PRO A 485 -0.14 -40.53 -25.29
N ALA A 486 -0.90 -39.67 -24.59
CA ALA A 486 -2.23 -39.22 -24.97
C ALA A 486 -2.26 -37.86 -25.71
N GLY A 487 -1.09 -37.20 -25.87
CA GLY A 487 -0.96 -35.87 -26.50
C GLY A 487 -0.41 -35.91 -27.93
N GLY A 488 -0.17 -37.10 -28.49
CA GLY A 488 0.01 -37.30 -29.93
C GLY A 488 -1.35 -37.56 -30.55
N GLY A 489 -2.07 -36.49 -30.87
CA GLY A 489 -3.24 -36.59 -31.75
C GLY A 489 -2.80 -36.70 -33.20
N GLU A 490 -3.52 -37.55 -33.92
CA GLU A 490 -3.68 -37.68 -35.38
C GLU A 490 -3.22 -36.50 -36.26
#